data_AF-A0A815AYV2-F1
#
_entry.id   AF-A0A815AYV2-F1
#
_cell.length_a   1.000
_cell.length_b   1.000
_cell.length_c   1.000
_cell.angle_alpha   90.00
_cell.angle_beta   90.00
_cell.angle_gamma   90.00
#
_symmetry.space_group_name_H-M   'P 1'
#
loop_
_entity.id
_entity.type
_entity.pdbx_description
1 polymer ?
#
loop_
_entity_poly.entity_id
_entity_poly.type
_entity_poly.pdbx_seq_one_letter_code
_entity_poly.pdbx_strand_id
1 'polypeptide(L)'
;MASSTYFSCILVVGLLISFGLCVAGILGIVFGSQFLKTQINKQLPLSTDSDQLDSWISSPVPIYVQFWLWECVNVDEVIRQGLKPMLIQHGPFTYSENRIKIDVHFNLNHTVTYHQPVSYTFQRNMSSNDEQLPIKMINTPIISLLALSRNLSNVTQELINLIAKVFNESLFVTHTAREWIWGYEDPLLKAAKRLPIVGQFVPDDHFGYFYRQNNSDNGIFTVFTGKKY
;
A
#
# COMPACT_ATOMS: atom_id res chain seq x y z
N MET A 1 -72.18 36.20 -5.52
CA MET A 1 -71.24 36.92 -4.62
C MET A 1 -70.29 35.99 -3.87
N ALA A 2 -70.72 34.83 -3.36
CA ALA A 2 -69.84 33.91 -2.62
C ALA A 2 -68.67 33.33 -3.44
N SER A 3 -68.85 33.00 -4.73
CA SER A 3 -67.77 32.41 -5.56
C SER A 3 -66.57 33.35 -5.80
N SER A 4 -66.80 34.66 -5.84
CA SER A 4 -65.74 35.67 -6.02
C SER A 4 -64.88 35.82 -4.75
N THR A 5 -65.46 35.61 -3.57
CA THR A 5 -64.76 35.72 -2.29
C THR A 5 -63.85 34.51 -2.05
N TYR A 6 -64.30 33.30 -2.40
CA TYR A 6 -63.47 32.09 -2.34
C TYR A 6 -62.28 32.15 -3.30
N PHE A 7 -62.48 32.67 -4.52
CA PHE A 7 -61.41 32.86 -5.50
C PHE A 7 -60.35 33.86 -5.03
N SER A 8 -60.77 34.97 -4.41
CA SER A 8 -59.85 35.94 -3.79
C SER A 8 -59.07 35.34 -2.61
N CYS A 9 -59.69 34.52 -1.75
CA CYS A 9 -58.98 33.86 -0.64
C CYS A 9 -57.91 32.88 -1.13
N ILE A 10 -58.20 32.10 -2.17
CA ILE A 10 -57.22 31.15 -2.76
C ILE A 10 -56.02 31.91 -3.35
N LEU A 11 -56.26 33.04 -4.04
CA LEU A 11 -55.19 33.88 -4.57
C LEU A 11 -54.32 34.48 -3.47
N VAL A 12 -54.92 34.95 -2.37
CA VAL A 12 -54.18 35.51 -1.23
C VAL A 12 -53.33 34.44 -0.56
N VAL A 13 -53.87 33.25 -0.33
CA VAL A 13 -53.12 32.13 0.25
C VAL A 13 -51.98 31.68 -0.67
N GLY A 14 -52.23 31.58 -1.99
CA GLY A 14 -51.21 31.25 -2.97
C GLY A 14 -50.07 32.28 -3.03
N LEU A 15 -50.40 33.57 -2.94
CA LEU A 15 -49.40 34.65 -2.88
C LEU A 15 -48.58 34.59 -1.59
N LEU A 16 -49.19 34.28 -0.44
CA LEU A 16 -48.47 34.13 0.83
C LEU A 16 -47.52 32.93 0.82
N ILE A 17 -47.94 31.79 0.25
CA ILE A 17 -47.09 30.60 0.11
C ILE A 17 -45.93 30.88 -0.86
N SER A 18 -46.22 31.50 -2.01
CA SER A 18 -45.20 31.88 -3.00
C SER A 18 -44.19 32.85 -2.40
N PHE A 19 -44.66 33.86 -1.66
CA PHE A 19 -43.79 34.78 -0.93
C PHE A 19 -42.93 34.06 0.11
N GLY A 20 -43.53 33.14 0.89
CA GLY A 20 -42.79 32.33 1.86
C GLY A 20 -41.70 31.47 1.22
N LEU A 21 -41.96 30.85 0.08
CA LEU A 21 -40.98 30.06 -0.68
C LEU A 21 -39.87 30.94 -1.28
N CYS A 22 -40.21 32.11 -1.80
CA CYS A 22 -39.23 33.08 -2.29
C CYS A 22 -38.30 33.57 -1.17
N VAL A 23 -38.86 33.90 0.01
CA VAL A 23 -38.08 34.30 1.19
C VAL A 23 -37.19 33.15 1.65
N ALA A 24 -37.72 31.92 1.75
CA ALA A 24 -36.93 30.75 2.12
C ALA A 24 -35.81 30.45 1.11
N GLY A 25 -36.09 30.61 -0.19
CA GLY A 25 -35.10 30.45 -1.26
C GLY A 25 -33.97 31.49 -1.17
N ILE A 26 -34.32 32.76 -0.94
CA ILE A 26 -33.33 33.85 -0.75
C ILE A 26 -32.49 33.59 0.50
N LEU A 27 -33.13 33.21 1.62
CA LEU A 27 -32.42 32.85 2.86
C LEU A 27 -31.50 31.62 2.64
N GLY A 28 -31.96 30.63 1.88
CA GLY A 28 -31.16 29.46 1.50
C GLY A 28 -29.92 29.83 0.69
N ILE A 29 -30.03 30.78 -0.25
CA ILE A 29 -28.88 31.25 -1.05
C ILE A 29 -27.90 32.06 -0.17
N VAL A 30 -28.42 32.97 0.65
CA VAL A 30 -27.59 33.86 1.48
C VAL A 30 -26.91 33.09 2.62
N PHE A 31 -27.66 32.30 3.39
CA PHE A 31 -27.17 31.61 4.59
C PHE A 31 -26.73 30.17 4.33
N GLY A 32 -27.21 29.52 3.27
CA GLY A 32 -26.86 28.13 2.98
C GLY A 32 -25.36 27.93 2.79
N SER A 33 -24.67 28.90 2.15
CA SER A 33 -23.22 28.84 2.00
C SER A 33 -22.47 28.88 3.33
N GLN A 34 -22.95 29.67 4.30
CA GLN A 34 -22.36 29.76 5.64
C GLN A 34 -22.66 28.49 6.44
N PHE A 35 -23.90 28.01 6.40
CA PHE A 35 -24.30 26.77 7.06
C PHE A 35 -23.48 25.58 6.54
N LEU A 36 -23.35 25.42 5.22
CA LEU A 36 -22.55 24.38 4.60
C LEU A 36 -21.08 24.49 5.01
N LYS A 37 -20.49 25.69 5.00
CA LYS A 37 -19.11 25.91 5.47
C LYS A 37 -18.94 25.51 6.93
N THR A 38 -19.90 25.83 7.80
CA THR A 38 -19.86 25.44 9.21
C THR A 38 -19.93 23.92 9.36
N GLN A 39 -20.80 23.23 8.63
CA GLN A 39 -20.88 21.77 8.66
C GLN A 39 -19.60 21.11 8.14
N ILE A 40 -19.06 21.60 7.02
CA ILE A 40 -17.79 21.12 6.45
C ILE A 40 -16.65 21.33 7.45
N ASN A 41 -16.52 22.52 8.03
CA ASN A 41 -15.46 22.81 9.01
C ASN A 41 -15.60 22.01 10.31
N LYS A 42 -16.80 21.48 10.61
CA LYS A 42 -17.03 20.64 11.80
C LYS A 42 -16.73 19.16 11.52
N GLN A 43 -17.12 18.65 10.35
CA GLN A 43 -17.05 17.21 10.03
C GLN A 43 -15.81 16.79 9.27
N LEU A 44 -15.21 17.69 8.47
CA LEU A 44 -14.06 17.37 7.63
C LEU A 44 -12.74 17.23 8.41
N PRO A 45 -12.46 18.04 9.45
CA PRO A 45 -11.26 17.85 10.24
C PRO A 45 -11.26 16.51 11.01
N LEU A 46 -10.07 15.92 11.13
CA LEU A 46 -9.84 14.80 12.03
C LEU A 46 -9.91 15.32 13.47
N SER A 47 -10.89 14.85 14.22
CA SER A 47 -11.06 15.20 15.63
C SER A 47 -11.72 14.04 16.36
N THR A 48 -11.61 14.00 17.69
CA THR A 48 -12.26 12.99 18.53
C THR A 48 -13.78 12.95 18.36
N ASP A 49 -14.36 14.07 17.91
CA ASP A 49 -15.80 14.26 17.80
C ASP A 49 -16.29 14.15 16.36
N SER A 50 -15.42 13.85 15.39
CA SER A 50 -15.84 13.70 13.98
C SER A 50 -16.18 12.27 13.63
N ASP A 51 -17.33 12.08 12.98
CA ASP A 51 -17.82 10.76 12.53
C ASP A 51 -16.87 10.06 11.56
N GLN A 52 -15.93 10.81 10.94
CA GLN A 52 -14.95 10.30 10.01
C GLN A 52 -13.73 9.66 10.70
N LEU A 53 -13.55 9.87 12.01
CA LEU A 53 -12.39 9.37 12.74
C LEU A 53 -12.30 7.84 12.68
N ASP A 54 -13.39 7.14 12.94
CA ASP A 54 -13.41 5.67 12.94
C ASP A 54 -13.09 5.10 11.56
N SER A 55 -13.67 5.68 10.51
CA SER A 55 -13.38 5.29 9.12
C SER A 55 -11.95 5.64 8.68
N TRP A 56 -11.36 6.68 9.25
CA TRP A 56 -9.95 7.03 9.02
C TRP A 56 -8.99 6.11 9.78
N ILE A 57 -9.34 5.70 11.00
CA ILE A 57 -8.60 4.73 11.81
C ILE A 57 -8.59 3.36 11.12
N SER A 58 -9.78 2.88 10.74
CA SER A 58 -9.97 1.60 10.07
C SER A 58 -10.89 1.81 8.87
N SER A 59 -10.33 1.70 7.67
CA SER A 59 -11.11 1.83 6.44
C SER A 59 -12.11 0.68 6.33
N PRO A 60 -13.41 0.96 6.14
CA PRO A 60 -14.41 -0.10 5.95
C PRO A 60 -14.29 -0.77 4.57
N VAL A 61 -13.57 -0.14 3.64
CA VAL A 61 -13.35 -0.68 2.29
C VAL A 61 -12.16 -1.64 2.33
N PRO A 62 -12.34 -2.92 1.92
CA PRO A 62 -11.25 -3.88 1.87
C PRO A 62 -10.25 -3.50 0.77
N ILE A 63 -8.98 -3.52 1.12
CA ILE A 63 -7.88 -3.25 0.18
C ILE A 63 -7.26 -4.58 -0.22
N TYR A 64 -6.93 -4.72 -1.50
CA TYR A 64 -6.27 -5.90 -2.04
C TYR A 64 -4.98 -5.50 -2.76
N VAL A 65 -3.92 -6.27 -2.56
CA VAL A 65 -2.67 -6.19 -3.30
C VAL A 65 -2.53 -7.44 -4.14
N GLN A 66 -2.16 -7.27 -5.41
CA GLN A 66 -2.01 -8.36 -6.36
C GLN A 66 -0.58 -8.38 -6.88
N PHE A 67 0.04 -9.56 -6.80
CA PHE A 67 1.38 -9.78 -7.33
C PHE A 67 1.32 -10.59 -8.63
N TRP A 68 2.16 -10.19 -9.58
CA TRP A 68 2.46 -10.98 -10.77
C TRP A 68 3.95 -11.26 -10.78
N LEU A 69 4.31 -12.52 -11.05
CA LEU A 69 5.68 -12.99 -11.10
C LEU A 69 5.97 -13.51 -12.51
N TRP A 70 7.21 -13.38 -12.97
CA TRP A 70 7.60 -13.75 -14.34
C TRP A 70 8.59 -14.89 -14.31
N GLU A 71 8.12 -16.09 -14.63
CA GLU A 71 8.94 -17.29 -14.74
C GLU A 71 9.78 -17.25 -16.01
N CYS A 72 11.09 -17.52 -15.90
CA CYS A 72 11.94 -17.74 -17.07
C CYS A 72 11.96 -19.23 -17.44
N VAL A 73 11.49 -19.55 -18.64
CA VAL A 73 11.35 -20.94 -19.10
C VAL A 73 12.55 -21.46 -19.88
N ASN A 74 13.29 -20.59 -20.56
CA ASN A 74 14.43 -20.93 -21.43
C ASN A 74 15.80 -20.60 -20.77
N VAL A 75 15.96 -21.02 -19.52
CA VAL A 75 17.14 -20.68 -18.69
C VAL A 75 18.45 -21.18 -19.31
N ASP A 76 18.47 -22.41 -19.83
CA ASP A 76 19.68 -22.99 -20.42
C ASP A 76 20.10 -22.24 -21.69
N GLU A 77 19.15 -21.84 -22.53
CA GLU A 77 19.40 -21.03 -23.72
C GLU A 77 19.94 -19.63 -23.36
N VAL A 78 19.37 -19.00 -22.33
CA VAL A 78 19.81 -17.70 -21.84
C VAL A 78 21.26 -17.78 -21.33
N ILE A 79 21.58 -18.77 -20.50
CA ILE A 79 22.90 -18.88 -19.87
C ILE A 79 23.97 -19.32 -20.88
N ARG A 80 23.70 -20.34 -21.70
CA ARG A 80 24.72 -20.96 -22.56
C ARG A 80 24.88 -20.28 -23.90
N GLN A 81 23.78 -19.78 -24.47
CA GLN A 81 23.75 -19.26 -25.84
C GLN A 81 23.56 -17.73 -25.87
N GLY A 82 23.27 -17.10 -24.74
CA GLY A 82 23.01 -15.65 -24.67
C GLY A 82 21.70 -15.26 -25.38
N LEU A 83 20.75 -16.20 -25.50
CA LEU A 83 19.46 -15.91 -26.11
C LEU A 83 18.58 -15.05 -25.20
N LYS A 84 17.59 -14.39 -25.79
CA LYS A 84 16.65 -13.54 -25.06
C LYS A 84 15.80 -14.39 -24.09
N PRO A 85 15.60 -13.96 -22.83
CA PRO A 85 14.70 -14.64 -21.91
C PRO A 85 13.25 -14.66 -22.41
N MET A 86 12.65 -15.84 -22.38
CA MET A 86 11.23 -16.11 -22.57
C MET A 86 10.59 -16.18 -21.19
N LEU A 87 9.64 -15.28 -20.95
CA LEU A 87 8.99 -15.12 -19.66
C LEU A 87 7.51 -15.51 -19.73
N ILE A 88 7.04 -16.28 -18.76
CA ILE A 88 5.64 -16.59 -18.55
C ILE A 88 5.17 -15.86 -17.29
N GLN A 89 4.08 -15.11 -17.40
CA GLN A 89 3.50 -14.41 -16.26
C GLN A 89 2.62 -15.34 -15.44
N HIS A 90 2.84 -15.38 -14.13
CA HIS A 90 1.99 -16.04 -13.15
C HIS A 90 1.35 -14.99 -12.24
N GLY A 91 0.03 -15.04 -12.13
CA GLY A 91 -0.74 -14.15 -11.25
C GLY A 91 -2.18 -13.97 -11.71
N PRO A 92 -3.00 -13.21 -10.97
CA PRO A 92 -2.63 -12.53 -9.72
C PRO A 92 -2.47 -13.52 -8.56
N PHE A 93 -1.49 -13.26 -7.69
CA PHE A 93 -1.48 -13.73 -6.30
C PHE A 93 -2.04 -12.61 -5.43
N THR A 94 -3.31 -12.74 -5.04
CA THR A 94 -4.07 -11.70 -4.35
C THR A 94 -3.95 -11.85 -2.84
N TYR A 95 -3.63 -10.75 -2.16
CA TYR A 95 -3.61 -10.64 -0.70
C TYR A 95 -4.55 -9.53 -0.27
N SER A 96 -5.37 -9.80 0.75
CA SER A 96 -6.10 -8.74 1.45
C SER A 96 -5.14 -8.02 2.37
N GLU A 97 -5.13 -6.71 2.26
CA GLU A 97 -4.28 -5.83 3.04
C GLU A 97 -5.14 -5.20 4.14
N ASN A 98 -4.75 -5.42 5.39
CA ASN A 98 -5.40 -4.83 6.55
C ASN A 98 -4.48 -3.79 7.17
N ARG A 99 -4.95 -2.54 7.22
CA ARG A 99 -4.26 -1.39 7.82
C ARG A 99 -5.13 -0.79 8.89
N ILE A 100 -4.61 -0.73 10.11
CA ILE A 100 -5.30 -0.14 11.26
C ILE A 100 -4.38 0.90 11.86
N LYS A 101 -4.89 2.12 12.06
CA LYS A 101 -4.13 3.15 12.78
C LYS A 101 -4.26 2.91 14.28
N ILE A 102 -3.15 2.78 14.97
CA ILE A 102 -3.08 2.58 16.42
C ILE A 102 -2.31 3.73 17.07
N ASP A 103 -2.42 3.85 18.39
CA ASP A 103 -1.76 4.89 19.19
C ASP A 103 -2.01 6.31 18.64
N VAL A 104 -3.26 6.57 18.26
CA VAL A 104 -3.68 7.85 17.69
C VAL A 104 -3.67 8.94 18.76
N HIS A 105 -2.82 9.94 18.59
CA HIS A 105 -2.65 11.06 19.50
C HIS A 105 -2.87 12.40 18.79
N PHE A 106 -3.83 13.19 19.26
CA PHE A 106 -4.08 14.54 18.76
C PHE A 106 -3.19 15.56 19.46
N ASN A 107 -2.39 16.29 18.67
CA ASN A 107 -1.45 17.28 19.16
C ASN A 107 -2.08 18.68 19.20
N LEU A 108 -1.52 19.55 20.05
CA LEU A 108 -1.95 20.95 20.20
C LEU A 108 -1.71 21.80 18.94
N ASN A 109 -0.77 21.41 18.08
CA ASN A 109 -0.43 22.09 16.82
C ASN A 109 -1.28 21.65 15.62
N HIS A 110 -2.53 21.22 15.86
CA HIS A 110 -3.46 20.75 14.83
C HIS A 110 -2.97 19.57 14.00
N THR A 111 -2.09 18.74 14.56
CA THR A 111 -1.64 17.49 13.94
C THR A 111 -2.16 16.29 14.72
N VAL A 112 -2.15 15.13 14.08
CA VAL A 112 -2.43 13.84 14.69
C VAL A 112 -1.26 12.91 14.39
N THR A 113 -0.77 12.24 15.43
CA THR A 113 0.33 11.28 15.38
C THR A 113 -0.24 9.87 15.55
N TYR A 114 0.23 8.90 14.76
CA TYR A 114 -0.25 7.52 14.80
C TYR A 114 0.78 6.52 14.26
N HIS A 115 0.61 5.26 14.63
CA HIS A 115 1.25 4.09 14.00
C HIS A 115 0.27 3.41 13.05
N GLN A 116 0.76 2.81 11.97
CA GLN A 116 -0.10 2.10 11.01
C GLN A 116 0.53 0.78 10.59
N PRO A 117 0.40 -0.29 11.40
CA PRO A 117 0.76 -1.62 11.00
C PRO A 117 -0.05 -2.07 9.77
N VAL A 118 0.63 -2.77 8.86
CA VAL A 118 0.05 -3.35 7.67
C VAL A 118 0.24 -4.86 7.72
N SER A 119 -0.84 -5.60 7.48
CA SER A 119 -0.84 -7.07 7.46
C SER A 119 -1.45 -7.58 6.16
N TYR A 120 -0.94 -8.71 5.69
CA TYR A 120 -1.31 -9.30 4.41
C TYR A 120 -1.83 -10.72 4.61
N THR A 121 -3.03 -10.99 4.10
CA THR A 121 -3.68 -12.31 4.18
C THR A 121 -4.01 -12.82 2.77
N PHE A 122 -3.43 -13.95 2.38
CA PHE A 122 -3.62 -14.53 1.06
C PHE A 122 -5.09 -14.87 0.77
N GLN A 123 -5.56 -14.52 -0.42
CA GLN A 123 -6.93 -14.72 -0.88
C GLN A 123 -6.94 -15.74 -2.02
N ARG A 124 -7.08 -17.03 -1.68
CA ARG A 124 -7.03 -18.11 -2.68
C ARG A 124 -8.13 -18.00 -3.75
N ASN A 125 -9.32 -17.56 -3.36
CA ASN A 125 -10.48 -17.38 -4.24
C ASN A 125 -10.31 -16.26 -5.28
N MET A 126 -9.44 -15.30 -5.02
CA MET A 126 -9.13 -14.17 -5.91
C MET A 126 -7.77 -14.33 -6.59
N SER A 127 -7.13 -15.49 -6.46
CA SER A 127 -5.81 -15.78 -7.02
C SER A 127 -5.91 -16.82 -8.12
N SER A 128 -5.10 -16.68 -9.18
CA SER A 128 -5.08 -17.67 -10.27
C SER A 128 -4.50 -19.00 -9.80
N ASN A 129 -3.41 -18.94 -9.04
CA ASN A 129 -2.68 -20.09 -8.52
C ASN A 129 -2.54 -20.03 -7.00
N ASP A 130 -2.10 -21.13 -6.42
CA ASP A 130 -1.71 -21.19 -5.01
C ASP A 130 -0.36 -20.49 -4.79
N GLU A 131 -0.17 -19.85 -3.63
CA GLU A 131 1.10 -19.17 -3.31
C GLU A 131 2.29 -20.13 -3.15
N GLN A 132 2.04 -21.44 -3.06
CA GLN A 132 3.05 -22.50 -3.08
C GLN A 132 3.52 -22.87 -4.51
N LEU A 133 3.01 -22.21 -5.55
CA LEU A 133 3.45 -22.46 -6.94
C LEU A 133 4.96 -22.18 -7.07
N PRO A 134 5.79 -23.16 -7.47
CA PRO A 134 7.20 -22.93 -7.73
C PRO A 134 7.38 -22.11 -9.01
N ILE A 135 8.17 -21.05 -8.93
CA ILE A 135 8.42 -20.11 -10.03
C ILE A 135 9.92 -19.91 -10.14
N LYS A 136 10.46 -20.16 -11.33
CA LYS A 136 11.88 -20.00 -11.64
C LYS A 136 12.17 -18.58 -12.08
N MET A 137 12.91 -17.82 -11.27
CA MET A 137 13.29 -16.44 -11.54
C MET A 137 14.80 -16.26 -11.38
N ILE A 138 15.30 -15.09 -11.79
CA ILE A 138 16.68 -14.71 -11.58
C ILE A 138 17.00 -14.70 -10.08
N ASN A 139 18.14 -15.28 -9.69
CA ASN A 139 18.63 -15.25 -8.33
C ASN A 139 19.01 -13.81 -7.98
N THR A 140 18.06 -13.07 -7.41
CA THR A 140 18.24 -11.66 -7.09
C THR A 140 19.31 -11.44 -6.02
N PRO A 141 19.40 -12.24 -4.93
CA PRO A 141 20.46 -12.14 -3.94
C PRO A 141 21.88 -12.09 -4.52
N ILE A 142 22.23 -13.06 -5.38
CA ILE A 142 23.58 -13.10 -5.94
C ILE A 142 23.85 -11.96 -6.91
N ILE A 143 22.85 -11.57 -7.69
CA ILE A 143 22.96 -10.41 -8.61
C ILE A 143 23.15 -9.12 -7.82
N SER A 144 22.43 -8.94 -6.72
CA SER A 144 22.62 -7.80 -5.82
C SER A 144 24.03 -7.80 -5.21
N LEU A 145 24.53 -8.95 -4.74
CA LEU A 145 25.88 -9.04 -4.17
C LEU A 145 26.97 -8.74 -5.21
N LEU A 146 26.84 -9.28 -6.43
CA LEU A 146 27.75 -8.99 -7.54
C LEU A 146 27.66 -7.54 -8.02
N ALA A 147 26.49 -6.91 -7.94
CA ALA A 147 26.34 -5.49 -8.27
C ALA A 147 27.04 -4.61 -7.22
N LEU A 148 26.91 -4.94 -5.93
CA LEU A 148 27.61 -4.26 -4.84
C LEU A 148 29.12 -4.42 -4.96
N SER A 149 29.61 -5.60 -5.35
CA SER A 149 31.04 -5.88 -5.44
C SER A 149 31.78 -4.99 -6.44
N ARG A 150 31.12 -4.49 -7.49
CA ARG A 150 31.74 -3.67 -8.56
C ARG A 150 32.45 -2.43 -8.04
N ASN A 151 32.01 -1.87 -6.92
CA ASN A 151 32.57 -0.66 -6.32
C ASN A 151 33.52 -0.96 -5.14
N LEU A 152 33.78 -2.23 -4.85
CA LEU A 152 34.64 -2.66 -3.73
C LEU A 152 36.06 -2.98 -4.21
N SER A 153 36.99 -3.13 -3.26
CA SER A 153 38.39 -3.48 -3.56
C SER A 153 38.50 -4.81 -4.31
N ASN A 154 39.55 -4.97 -5.14
CA ASN A 154 39.77 -6.18 -5.93
C ASN A 154 39.76 -7.46 -5.08
N VAL A 155 40.33 -7.41 -3.87
CA VAL A 155 40.33 -8.54 -2.92
C VAL A 155 38.89 -8.91 -2.51
N THR A 156 38.03 -7.93 -2.28
CA THR A 156 36.62 -8.18 -1.92
C THR A 156 35.84 -8.74 -3.10
N GLN A 157 36.12 -8.26 -4.32
CA GLN A 157 35.52 -8.79 -5.54
C GLN A 157 35.89 -10.26 -5.77
N GLU A 158 37.16 -10.62 -5.63
CA GLU A 158 37.61 -12.01 -5.75
C GLU A 158 36.97 -12.91 -4.70
N LEU A 159 36.84 -12.43 -3.45
CA LEU A 159 36.19 -13.18 -2.39
C LEU A 159 34.70 -13.42 -2.70
N ILE A 160 33.97 -12.39 -3.16
CA ILE A 160 32.57 -12.54 -3.57
C ILE A 160 32.42 -13.50 -4.75
N ASN A 161 33.30 -13.40 -5.75
CA ASN A 161 33.32 -14.32 -6.89
C ASN A 161 33.63 -15.77 -6.47
N LEU A 162 34.50 -15.96 -5.47
CA LEU A 162 34.79 -17.28 -4.92
C LEU A 162 33.57 -17.85 -4.20
N ILE A 163 32.89 -17.07 -3.37
CA ILE A 163 31.65 -17.49 -2.68
C ILE A 163 30.60 -17.89 -3.71
N ALA A 164 30.35 -17.05 -4.70
CA ALA A 164 29.41 -17.34 -5.78
C ALA A 164 29.70 -18.68 -6.48
N LYS A 165 30.98 -18.98 -6.75
CA LYS A 165 31.41 -20.25 -7.35
C LYS A 165 31.26 -21.44 -6.40
N VAL A 166 31.62 -21.28 -5.12
CA VAL A 166 31.56 -22.35 -4.12
C VAL A 166 30.12 -22.80 -3.86
N PHE A 167 29.18 -21.87 -3.81
CA PHE A 167 27.77 -22.20 -3.62
C PHE A 167 27.11 -22.75 -4.90
N ASN A 168 27.82 -22.74 -6.03
CA ASN A 168 27.33 -23.16 -7.35
C ASN A 168 25.92 -22.60 -7.64
N GLU A 169 25.68 -21.37 -7.17
CA GLU A 169 24.38 -20.75 -7.28
C GLU A 169 24.08 -20.53 -8.75
N SER A 170 22.99 -21.13 -9.21
CA SER A 170 22.49 -20.90 -10.55
C SER A 170 22.04 -19.44 -10.65
N LEU A 171 22.29 -18.81 -11.79
CA LEU A 171 21.79 -17.48 -12.10
C LEU A 171 20.25 -17.41 -12.01
N PHE A 172 19.58 -18.56 -12.15
CA PHE A 172 18.16 -18.71 -11.94
C PHE A 172 17.88 -19.78 -10.88
N VAL A 173 17.00 -19.44 -9.94
CA VAL A 173 16.59 -20.33 -8.84
C VAL A 173 15.08 -20.46 -8.83
N THR A 174 14.59 -21.55 -8.25
CA THR A 174 13.15 -21.84 -8.17
C THR A 174 12.73 -21.74 -6.72
N HIS A 175 11.83 -20.80 -6.44
CA HIS A 175 11.18 -20.62 -5.15
C HIS A 175 9.67 -20.52 -5.36
N THR A 176 8.91 -20.78 -4.30
CA THR A 176 7.46 -20.57 -4.33
C THR A 176 7.12 -19.10 -4.48
N ALA A 177 5.93 -18.78 -5.00
CA ALA A 177 5.46 -17.39 -5.08
C ALA A 177 5.46 -16.72 -3.68
N ARG A 178 5.09 -17.46 -2.62
CA ARG A 178 5.14 -17.00 -1.23
C ARG A 178 6.55 -16.61 -0.81
N GLU A 179 7.55 -17.44 -1.11
CA GLU A 179 8.95 -17.18 -0.77
C GLU A 179 9.50 -15.97 -1.52
N TRP A 180 9.22 -15.84 -2.83
CA TRP A 180 9.62 -14.67 -3.61
C TRP A 180 9.07 -13.37 -3.03
N ILE A 181 7.80 -13.37 -2.60
CA ILE A 181 7.14 -12.18 -2.07
C ILE A 181 7.59 -11.91 -0.62
N TRP A 182 7.44 -12.89 0.28
CA TRP A 182 7.56 -12.66 1.73
C TRP A 182 8.92 -12.99 2.33
N GLY A 183 9.73 -13.78 1.64
CA GLY A 183 11.06 -14.15 2.12
C GLY A 183 11.34 -15.64 2.10
N TYR A 184 12.59 -15.98 1.82
CA TYR A 184 13.21 -17.28 2.10
C TYR A 184 14.63 -17.07 2.66
N GLU A 185 15.16 -18.06 3.38
CA GLU A 185 16.56 -18.05 3.82
C GLU A 185 17.47 -18.38 2.62
N ASP A 186 18.40 -17.49 2.29
CA ASP A 186 19.33 -17.67 1.18
C ASP A 186 20.69 -18.18 1.68
N PRO A 187 21.16 -19.37 1.24
CA PRO A 187 22.42 -19.94 1.72
C PRO A 187 23.65 -19.04 1.45
N LEU A 188 23.65 -18.32 0.32
CA LEU A 188 24.73 -17.42 -0.06
C LEU A 188 24.72 -16.17 0.81
N LEU A 189 23.57 -15.55 1.08
CA LEU A 189 23.48 -14.42 2.02
C LEU A 189 23.90 -14.84 3.42
N LYS A 190 23.47 -16.01 3.89
CA LYS A 190 23.86 -16.57 5.19
C LYS A 190 25.37 -16.77 5.31
N ALA A 191 26.03 -17.23 4.25
CA ALA A 191 27.47 -17.40 4.22
C ALA A 191 28.20 -16.06 4.13
N ALA A 192 27.74 -15.16 3.26
CA ALA A 192 28.31 -13.83 3.06
C ALA A 192 28.26 -13.00 4.35
N LYS A 193 27.16 -13.08 5.11
CA LYS A 193 26.97 -12.42 6.41
C LYS A 193 27.98 -12.86 7.48
N ARG A 194 28.50 -14.09 7.40
CA ARG A 194 29.50 -14.62 8.35
C ARG A 194 30.92 -14.11 8.09
N LEU A 195 31.19 -13.55 6.92
CA LEU A 195 32.53 -13.06 6.55
C LEU A 195 32.67 -11.59 6.97
N PRO A 196 33.67 -11.22 7.79
CA PRO A 196 33.78 -9.85 8.31
C PRO A 196 33.80 -8.76 7.23
N ILE A 197 34.45 -9.02 6.09
CA ILE A 197 34.62 -8.05 5.01
C ILE A 197 33.33 -7.91 4.16
N VAL A 198 32.57 -8.99 3.98
CA VAL A 198 31.38 -9.01 3.11
C VAL A 198 30.11 -8.74 3.91
N GLY A 199 30.04 -9.27 5.14
CA GLY A 199 28.86 -9.17 6.01
C GLY A 199 28.49 -7.75 6.39
N GLN A 200 29.42 -6.79 6.35
CA GLN A 200 29.11 -5.36 6.53
C GLN A 200 28.16 -4.81 5.46
N PHE A 201 28.08 -5.46 4.28
CA PHE A 201 27.21 -5.08 3.17
C PHE A 201 25.96 -5.96 3.06
N VAL A 202 25.85 -7.01 3.88
CA VAL A 202 24.75 -7.97 3.85
C VAL A 202 23.88 -7.77 5.09
N PRO A 203 22.77 -7.01 4.98
CA PRO A 203 21.96 -6.65 6.14
C PRO A 203 21.25 -7.87 6.74
N ASP A 204 20.88 -8.86 5.92
CA ASP A 204 20.21 -10.07 6.39
C ASP A 204 20.54 -11.31 5.56
N ASP A 205 20.21 -12.49 6.12
CA ASP A 205 20.37 -13.80 5.47
C ASP A 205 19.12 -14.28 4.74
N HIS A 206 18.05 -13.49 4.75
CA HIS A 206 16.80 -13.77 4.04
C HIS A 206 16.59 -12.80 2.88
N PHE A 207 15.94 -13.27 1.84
CA PHE A 207 15.54 -12.47 0.70
C PHE A 207 14.07 -12.67 0.35
N GLY A 208 13.36 -11.57 0.11
CA GLY A 208 12.04 -11.51 -0.49
C GLY A 208 11.71 -10.07 -0.86
N TYR A 209 10.93 -9.84 -1.92
CA TYR A 209 10.65 -8.49 -2.41
C TYR A 209 9.90 -7.61 -1.38
N PHE A 210 9.06 -8.24 -0.56
CA PHE A 210 8.29 -7.64 0.54
C PHE A 210 8.71 -8.26 1.89
N TYR A 211 9.94 -8.73 2.00
CA TYR A 211 10.47 -9.30 3.25
C TYR A 211 10.32 -8.30 4.41
N ARG A 212 9.83 -8.80 5.55
CA ARG A 212 9.49 -8.03 6.77
C ARG A 212 8.43 -6.94 6.63
N GLN A 213 7.73 -6.84 5.49
CA GLN A 213 6.63 -5.89 5.37
C GLN A 213 5.31 -6.40 5.96
N ASN A 214 5.20 -7.70 6.23
CA ASN A 214 4.00 -8.28 6.82
C ASN A 214 4.00 -8.11 8.34
N ASN A 215 2.92 -7.54 8.89
CA ASN A 215 2.77 -7.16 10.29
C ASN A 215 3.81 -6.14 10.77
N SER A 216 4.31 -5.31 9.86
CA SER A 216 5.19 -4.18 10.20
C SER A 216 4.46 -2.86 9.98
N ASP A 217 5.01 -1.78 10.54
CA ASP A 217 4.64 -0.42 10.18
C ASP A 217 5.83 0.28 9.49
N ASN A 218 5.56 1.45 8.91
CA ASN A 218 6.60 2.31 8.34
C ASN A 218 7.07 3.38 9.36
N GLY A 219 6.88 3.11 10.65
CA GLY A 219 7.13 4.04 11.74
C GLY A 219 5.95 4.98 12.05
N ILE A 220 6.29 6.04 12.77
CA ILE A 220 5.35 7.05 13.28
C ILE A 220 5.03 8.06 12.19
N PHE A 221 3.74 8.26 11.93
CA PHE A 221 3.25 9.31 11.06
C PHE A 221 2.70 10.47 11.88
N THR A 222 3.00 11.70 11.46
CA THR A 222 2.36 12.91 12.00
C THR A 222 1.79 13.71 10.83
N VAL A 223 0.48 13.91 10.81
CA VAL A 223 -0.23 14.58 9.72
C VAL A 223 -1.11 15.70 10.25
N PHE A 224 -1.35 16.73 9.44
CA PHE A 224 -2.29 17.78 9.81
C PHE A 224 -3.72 17.24 9.85
N THR A 225 -4.46 17.64 10.88
CA THR A 225 -5.88 17.25 11.09
C THR A 225 -6.84 17.93 10.13
N GLY A 226 -6.40 18.98 9.42
CA GLY A 226 -7.27 19.80 8.58
C GLY A 226 -8.10 20.84 9.36
N LYS A 227 -7.92 20.93 10.68
CA LYS A 227 -8.50 22.02 11.49
C LYS A 227 -7.86 23.34 11.05
N LYS A 228 -8.67 24.25 10.49
CA LYS A 228 -8.23 25.61 10.17
C LYS A 228 -7.95 26.38 11.46
N TYR A 229 -6.93 27.24 11.40
CA TYR A 229 -6.71 28.32 12.37
C TYR A 229 -7.94 29.24 12.43
#